data_AF-L9W405-F1
#
_entry.id   AF-L9W405-F1
#
_cell.length_a   1.000
_cell.length_b   1.000
_cell.length_c   1.000
_cell.angle_alpha   90.00
_cell.angle_beta   90.00
_cell.angle_gamma   90.00
#
_symmetry.space_group_name_H-M   'P 1'
#
loop_
_entity.id
_entity.type
_entity.pdbx_description
1 polymer ?
#
loop_
_entity_poly.entity_id
_entity_poly.type
_entity_poly.pdbx_seq_one_letter_code
_entity_poly.pdbx_strand_id
1 'polypeptide(L)'
;MTPHDDAGIPSLAVLDELADRLLEHAAAELEPERTTLEVTGYADGDYRITASETLSIDTDPDRGEEVRERVAIRYNRATEWIQLHRYDETDEGRTTKTVRDLESYPDPVALADADRE
;
A
#
# COMPACT_ATOMS: atom_id res chain seq x y z
N MET A 1 -10.18 -35.34 -5.30
CA MET A 1 -10.80 -34.03 -5.01
C MET A 1 -9.89 -33.36 -4.00
N THR A 2 -8.82 -32.73 -4.49
CA THR A 2 -7.91 -31.96 -3.64
C THR A 2 -8.64 -30.70 -3.19
N PRO A 3 -8.57 -30.32 -1.90
CA PRO A 3 -9.14 -29.06 -1.46
C PRO A 3 -8.52 -27.96 -2.30
N HIS A 4 -9.38 -27.11 -2.84
CA HIS A 4 -8.99 -25.86 -3.45
C HIS A 4 -8.40 -25.03 -2.32
N ASP A 5 -7.09 -25.07 -2.19
CA ASP A 5 -6.36 -24.26 -1.23
C ASP A 5 -6.59 -22.80 -1.65
N ASP A 6 -7.22 -22.04 -0.77
CA ASP A 6 -7.58 -20.61 -0.90
C ASP A 6 -6.30 -19.74 -0.82
N ALA A 7 -5.24 -20.19 -1.49
CA ALA A 7 -3.82 -20.03 -1.15
C ALA A 7 -3.19 -18.68 -1.52
N GLY A 8 -3.95 -17.59 -1.49
CA GLY A 8 -3.44 -16.30 -1.93
C GLY A 8 -3.70 -15.19 -0.93
N ILE A 9 -4.96 -15.02 -0.57
CA ILE A 9 -5.39 -13.81 0.13
C ILE A 9 -5.48 -14.14 1.63
N PRO A 10 -4.71 -13.44 2.48
CA PRO A 10 -4.74 -13.67 3.92
C PRO A 10 -6.13 -13.40 4.49
N SER A 11 -6.43 -14.01 5.63
CA SER A 11 -7.68 -13.77 6.33
C SER A 11 -7.86 -12.29 6.67
N LEU A 12 -9.11 -11.80 6.69
CA LEU A 12 -9.42 -10.40 6.98
C LEU A 12 -8.80 -9.92 8.30
N ALA A 13 -8.76 -10.76 9.33
CA ALA A 13 -8.18 -10.41 10.64
C ALA A 13 -6.68 -10.15 10.56
N VAL A 14 -5.97 -10.90 9.71
CA VAL A 14 -4.53 -10.76 9.49
C VAL A 14 -4.22 -9.52 8.63
N LEU A 15 -5.07 -9.22 7.65
CA LEU A 15 -5.01 -7.97 6.89
C LEU A 15 -5.32 -6.75 7.75
N ASP A 16 -6.19 -6.89 8.74
CA ASP A 16 -6.58 -5.81 9.67
C ASP A 16 -5.38 -5.34 10.48
N GLU A 17 -4.55 -6.27 10.97
CA GLU A 17 -3.33 -5.93 11.72
C GLU A 17 -2.31 -5.17 10.86
N LEU A 18 -2.07 -5.63 9.62
CA LEU A 18 -1.20 -4.91 8.69
C LEU A 18 -1.78 -3.54 8.29
N ALA A 19 -3.10 -3.45 8.13
CA ALA A 19 -3.79 -2.20 7.84
C ALA A 19 -3.66 -1.21 9.00
N ASP A 20 -3.83 -1.66 10.24
CA ASP A 20 -3.65 -0.83 11.44
C ASP A 20 -2.22 -0.28 11.50
N ARG A 21 -1.21 -1.13 11.28
CA ARG A 21 0.20 -0.73 11.19
C ARG A 21 0.47 0.32 10.12
N LEU A 22 -0.10 0.13 8.93
CA LEU A 22 0.00 1.11 7.85
C LEU A 22 -0.66 2.44 8.24
N LEU A 23 -1.79 2.39 8.95
CA LEU A 23 -2.49 3.57 9.44
C LEU A 23 -1.74 4.27 10.58
N GLU A 24 -1.04 3.55 11.46
CA GLU A 24 -0.17 4.12 12.48
C GLU A 24 0.95 4.95 11.84
N HIS A 25 1.62 4.39 10.83
CA HIS A 25 2.61 5.12 10.05
C HIS A 25 1.98 6.26 9.25
N ALA A 26 0.78 6.06 8.70
CA ALA A 26 0.07 7.08 7.95
C ALA A 26 -0.28 8.27 8.84
N ALA A 27 -0.73 8.05 10.08
CA ALA A 27 -1.04 9.11 11.01
C ALA A 27 0.18 9.99 11.38
N ALA A 28 1.41 9.47 11.21
CA ALA A 28 2.64 10.25 11.42
C ALA A 28 3.02 11.11 10.21
N GLU A 29 2.64 10.73 8.99
CA GLU A 29 3.11 11.36 7.75
C GLU A 29 1.98 12.01 6.92
N LEU A 30 0.73 11.60 7.13
CA LEU A 30 -0.49 11.98 6.40
C LEU A 30 -1.54 12.52 7.37
N GLU A 31 -2.51 13.28 6.85
CA GLU A 31 -3.66 13.69 7.66
C GLU A 31 -4.71 12.56 7.67
N PRO A 32 -5.13 12.08 8.86
CA PRO A 32 -6.02 10.93 8.97
C PRO A 32 -7.40 11.17 8.32
N GLU A 33 -7.88 12.42 8.34
CA GLU A 33 -9.17 12.80 7.74
C GLU A 33 -9.16 12.75 6.20
N ARG A 34 -7.98 12.79 5.58
CA ARG A 34 -7.78 12.78 4.13
C ARG A 34 -7.11 11.50 3.62
N THR A 35 -6.68 10.64 4.54
CA THR A 35 -6.06 9.36 4.22
C THR A 35 -7.10 8.39 3.68
N THR A 36 -6.81 7.81 2.51
CA THR A 36 -7.58 6.73 1.90
C THR A 36 -6.81 5.44 2.02
N LEU A 37 -7.44 4.42 2.61
CA LEU A 37 -6.89 3.06 2.69
C LEU A 37 -7.47 2.19 1.57
N GLU A 38 -6.61 1.56 0.79
CA GLU A 38 -6.96 0.68 -0.32
C GLU A 38 -6.28 -0.68 -0.17
N VAL A 39 -7.04 -1.75 -0.36
CA VAL A 39 -6.53 -3.12 -0.46
C VAL A 39 -6.74 -3.62 -1.88
N THR A 40 -5.66 -3.93 -2.58
CA THR A 40 -5.67 -4.50 -3.93
C THR A 40 -5.21 -5.94 -3.88
N GLY A 41 -6.06 -6.89 -4.28
CA GLY A 41 -5.66 -8.27 -4.54
C GLY A 41 -5.31 -8.50 -6.02
N TYR A 42 -4.31 -9.34 -6.28
CA TYR A 42 -3.85 -9.75 -7.60
C TYR A 42 -4.24 -11.20 -7.89
N ALA A 43 -4.35 -11.54 -9.17
CA ALA A 43 -4.79 -12.87 -9.61
C ALA A 43 -3.86 -14.03 -9.20
N ASP A 44 -2.59 -13.73 -8.89
CA ASP A 44 -1.59 -14.69 -8.42
C ASP A 44 -1.70 -14.98 -6.91
N GLY A 45 -2.69 -14.40 -6.23
CA GLY A 45 -2.79 -14.44 -4.77
C GLY A 45 -1.93 -13.39 -4.07
N ASP A 46 -1.18 -12.57 -4.81
CA ASP A 46 -0.49 -11.43 -4.23
C ASP A 46 -1.47 -10.32 -3.80
N TYR A 47 -1.08 -9.47 -2.87
CA TYR A 47 -1.92 -8.37 -2.42
C TYR A 47 -1.07 -7.17 -2.02
N ARG A 48 -1.67 -5.99 -2.09
CA ARG A 48 -1.06 -4.72 -1.67
C ARG A 48 -2.05 -3.93 -0.85
N ILE A 49 -1.64 -3.51 0.34
CA ILE A 49 -2.35 -2.52 1.15
C ILE A 49 -1.61 -1.19 1.00
N THR A 50 -2.38 -0.13 0.75
CA THR A 50 -1.86 1.23 0.54
C THR A 50 -2.71 2.22 1.33
N ALA A 51 -2.10 2.96 2.24
CA ALA A 51 -2.66 4.17 2.81
C ALA A 51 -2.13 5.35 2.00
N SER A 52 -2.98 6.21 1.45
CA SER A 52 -2.53 7.32 0.60
C SER A 52 -3.31 8.60 0.79
N GLU A 53 -2.65 9.72 0.53
CA GLU A 53 -3.21 11.06 0.54
C GLU A 53 -2.77 11.82 -0.71
N THR A 54 -3.70 12.58 -1.29
CA THR A 54 -3.37 13.56 -2.32
C THR A 54 -3.06 14.90 -1.66
N LEU A 55 -1.80 15.33 -1.75
CA LEU A 55 -1.32 16.58 -1.15
C LEU A 55 -1.76 17.79 -1.95
N SER A 56 -1.53 17.76 -3.26
CA SER A 56 -1.75 18.90 -4.15
C SER A 56 -2.22 18.45 -5.53
N ILE A 57 -2.98 19.30 -6.19
CA ILE A 57 -3.36 19.18 -7.60
C ILE A 57 -2.85 20.44 -8.28
N ASP A 58 -1.91 20.29 -9.21
CA ASP A 58 -1.40 21.34 -10.06
C ASP A 58 -1.87 21.09 -11.48
N THR A 59 -2.24 22.14 -12.21
CA THR A 59 -2.57 22.02 -13.64
C THR A 59 -1.47 22.72 -14.42
N ASP A 60 -0.64 21.94 -15.11
CA ASP A 60 0.44 22.49 -15.90
C ASP A 60 -0.15 23.21 -17.13
N PRO A 61 0.08 24.52 -17.32
CA PRO A 61 -0.54 25.28 -18.40
C PRO A 61 0.07 24.98 -19.79
N ASP A 62 1.26 24.38 -19.85
CA ASP A 62 1.96 24.02 -21.09
C ASP A 62 1.64 22.58 -21.53
N ARG A 63 1.38 21.68 -20.58
CA ARG A 63 1.01 20.28 -20.85
C ARG A 63 -0.48 19.99 -20.78
N GLY A 64 -1.27 20.84 -20.11
CA GLY A 64 -2.71 20.63 -19.90
C GLY A 64 -3.05 19.44 -19.00
N GLU A 65 -2.05 18.80 -18.40
CA GLU A 65 -2.17 17.65 -17.53
C GLU A 65 -2.24 18.08 -16.06
N GLU A 66 -3.11 17.45 -15.27
CA GLU A 66 -3.15 17.65 -13.83
C GLU A 66 -2.06 16.80 -13.17
N VAL A 67 -1.04 17.44 -12.62
CA VAL A 67 -0.01 16.81 -11.80
C VAL A 67 -0.49 16.76 -10.36
N ARG A 68 -0.71 15.54 -9.84
CA ARG A 68 -1.17 15.33 -8.47
C ARG A 68 -0.01 14.81 -7.63
N GLU A 69 0.40 15.58 -6.62
CA GLU A 69 1.37 15.08 -5.66
C GLU A 69 0.65 14.16 -4.67
N ARG A 70 1.11 12.91 -4.58
CA ARG A 70 0.55 11.91 -3.67
C ARG A 70 1.63 11.35 -2.77
N VAL A 71 1.24 11.08 -1.53
CA VAL A 71 2.05 10.30 -0.60
C VAL A 71 1.28 9.03 -0.27
N ALA A 72 1.97 7.91 -0.31
CA ALA A 72 1.42 6.60 -0.05
C ALA A 72 2.34 5.80 0.87
N ILE A 73 1.81 5.25 1.94
CA ILE A 73 2.48 4.25 2.75
C ILE A 73 1.95 2.89 2.31
N ARG A 74 2.84 2.00 1.91
CA ARG A 74 2.48 0.69 1.37
C ARG A 74 3.35 -0.41 1.94
N TYR A 75 2.75 -1.58 2.05
CA TYR A 75 3.50 -2.80 2.32
C TYR A 75 4.09 -3.35 1.02
N ASN A 76 5.40 -3.61 1.02
CA ASN A 76 6.11 -4.27 -0.07
C ASN A 76 6.46 -5.70 0.34
N ARG A 77 5.67 -6.65 -0.15
CA ARG A 77 5.82 -8.07 0.16
C ARG A 77 7.16 -8.66 -0.28
N ALA A 78 7.72 -8.20 -1.39
CA ALA A 78 8.98 -8.76 -1.92
C ALA A 78 10.18 -8.47 -1.01
N THR A 79 10.12 -7.39 -0.24
CA THR A 79 11.18 -6.99 0.69
C THR A 79 10.76 -7.11 2.15
N GLU A 80 9.47 -7.34 2.43
CA GLU A 80 8.90 -7.38 3.79
C GLU A 80 9.11 -6.06 4.55
N TRP A 81 8.84 -4.94 3.84
CA TRP A 81 8.97 -3.59 4.39
C TRP A 81 7.69 -2.78 4.15
N ILE A 82 7.29 -2.04 5.17
CA ILE A 82 6.39 -0.91 5.07
C ILE A 82 7.21 0.29 4.60
N GLN A 83 6.83 0.86 3.47
CA GLN A 83 7.57 1.93 2.80
C GLN A 83 6.68 3.15 2.57
N LEU A 84 7.22 4.34 2.81
CA LEU A 84 6.67 5.60 2.35
C LEU A 84 7.09 5.86 0.91
N HIS A 85 6.12 6.22 0.08
CA HIS A 85 6.29 6.59 -1.31
C HIS A 85 5.73 7.98 -1.53
N ARG A 86 6.56 8.89 -2.04
CA ARG A 86 6.11 10.17 -2.59
C ARG A 86 6.28 10.13 -4.09
N TYR A 87 5.22 10.47 -4.82
CA TYR A 87 5.23 10.47 -6.27
C TYR A 87 4.30 11.53 -6.84
N ASP A 88 4.60 11.93 -8.07
CA ASP A 88 3.68 12.71 -8.89
C ASP A 88 2.89 11.76 -9.78
N GLU A 89 1.58 12.00 -9.90
CA GLU A 89 0.68 11.26 -10.76
C GLU A 89 0.12 12.22 -11.82
N THR A 90 0.30 11.85 -13.10
CA THR A 90 -0.28 12.50 -14.27
C THR A 90 -1.14 11.50 -15.04
N ASP A 91 -1.81 11.94 -16.10
CA ASP A 91 -2.56 11.04 -16.98
C ASP A 91 -1.63 10.05 -17.71
N GLU A 92 -0.42 10.49 -18.08
CA GLU A 92 0.62 9.66 -18.70
C GLU A 92 1.23 8.61 -17.75
N GLY A 93 1.11 8.79 -16.43
CA GLY A 93 1.55 7.79 -15.46
C GLY A 93 2.05 8.36 -14.13
N ARG A 94 2.88 7.56 -13.44
CA ARG A 94 3.38 7.88 -12.11
C ARG A 94 4.90 8.03 -12.12
N THR A 95 5.39 9.13 -11.55
CA THR A 95 6.82 9.40 -11.37
C THR A 95 7.17 9.38 -9.89
N THR A 96 7.94 8.39 -9.46
CA THR A 96 8.35 8.27 -8.05
C THR A 96 9.44 9.29 -7.72
N LYS A 97 9.20 10.12 -6.70
CA LYS A 97 10.16 11.10 -6.17
C LYS A 97 11.02 10.52 -5.05
N THR A 98 10.41 9.78 -4.13
CA THR A 98 11.09 9.29 -2.93
C THR A 98 10.48 7.98 -2.46
N VAL A 99 11.35 7.09 -1.98
CA VAL A 99 10.98 5.85 -1.27
C VAL A 99 11.77 5.82 0.04
N ARG A 100 11.10 5.57 1.16
CA ARG A 100 11.72 5.46 2.49
C ARG A 100 11.17 4.25 3.23
N ASP A 101 12.06 3.41 3.73
CA ASP A 101 11.70 2.29 4.58
C ASP A 101 11.29 2.80 5.97
N LEU A 102 10.14 2.36 6.48
CA LEU A 102 9.59 2.78 7.77
C LEU A 102 9.73 1.69 8.83
N GLU A 103 9.27 0.48 8.50
CA GLU A 103 9.27 -0.67 9.39
C GLU A 103 9.42 -1.95 8.56
N SER A 104 10.21 -2.89 9.06
CA SER A 104 10.23 -4.24 8.50
C SER A 104 9.08 -5.02 9.12
N TYR A 105 8.22 -5.56 8.27
CA TYR A 105 7.06 -6.32 8.68
C TYR A 105 7.01 -7.60 7.83
N PRO A 106 7.19 -8.79 8.43
CA PRO A 106 7.18 -10.04 7.68
C PRO A 106 5.83 -10.26 6.98
N ASP A 107 5.82 -11.03 5.90
CA ASP A 107 4.59 -11.29 5.14
C ASP A 107 3.50 -11.90 6.02
N PRO A 108 2.37 -11.19 6.25
CA PRO A 108 1.35 -11.70 7.15
C PRO A 108 0.63 -12.94 6.60
N VAL A 109 0.69 -13.22 5.29
CA VAL A 109 0.29 -14.53 4.73
C VAL A 109 1.24 -15.62 5.22
N ALA A 110 2.56 -15.43 5.05
CA ALA A 110 3.54 -16.40 5.50
C ALA A 110 3.47 -16.66 7.02
N LEU A 111 3.16 -15.65 7.82
CA LEU A 111 2.91 -15.80 9.25
C LEU A 111 1.64 -16.61 9.56
N ALA A 112 0.55 -16.38 8.82
CA ALA A 112 -0.71 -17.07 9.04
C ALA A 112 -0.66 -18.56 8.68
N ASP A 113 0.14 -18.93 7.67
CA ASP A 113 0.41 -20.34 7.35
C ASP A 113 1.24 -21.03 8.44
N ALA A 114 2.19 -20.33 9.07
CA ALA A 114 3.04 -20.89 10.14
C ALA A 114 2.29 -21.10 11.47
N ASP A 115 1.24 -20.33 11.77
CA ASP A 115 0.44 -20.47 13.01
C ASP A 115 -0.54 -21.67 12.97
N ARG A 116 -0.74 -22.28 11.79
CA ARG A 116 -1.67 -23.41 11.60
C ARG A 116 -1.09 -24.81 11.88
N GLU A 117 0.16 -24.89 12.33
CA GLU A 117 0.87 -26.17 12.60
C GLU A 117 0.72 -26.70 14.03
#